data_AF-A0A7K3EU67-F1
#
_entry.id   AF-A0A7K3EU67-F1
#
_cell.length_a   1.000
_cell.length_b   1.000
_cell.length_c   1.000
_cell.angle_alpha   90.00
_cell.angle_beta   90.00
_cell.angle_gamma   90.00
#
_symmetry.space_group_name_H-M   'P 1'
#
loop_
_entity.id
_entity.type
_entity.pdbx_description
1 polymer ?
#
loop_
_entity_poly.entity_id
_entity_poly.type
_entity_poly.pdbx_seq_one_letter_code
_entity_poly.pdbx_strand_id
1 'polypeptide(L)'
;PPAAGPRGGGTASLSAAAYGADVLRTDRDVPPAYRLLIVETADDCDREEVSPALLAAMLKVESDFDPDLSDPARNEYGIARWTPSVLRWWMNEDGTPGETVPEPPFPPAESIPAMGRYLCWITPRLDAGLPGDRSVLVAVAYRTSYRKVNDAGGVPPKYRDYADRVAHHLKEYTPPGRE
;
A
#
# COMPACT_ATOMS: atom_id res chain seq x y z
N PRO A 1 14.12 -37.28 34.52
CA PRO A 1 14.06 -35.80 34.62
C PRO A 1 13.79 -35.24 33.21
N PRO A 2 12.88 -34.26 33.03
CA PRO A 2 12.43 -33.81 31.71
C PRO A 2 13.35 -32.71 31.18
N ALA A 3 13.66 -32.73 29.88
CA ALA A 3 14.25 -31.60 29.18
C ALA A 3 13.16 -30.95 28.32
N ALA A 4 12.64 -29.82 28.80
CA ALA A 4 11.79 -28.93 28.01
C ALA A 4 12.69 -28.09 27.08
N GLY A 5 12.43 -28.16 25.77
CA GLY A 5 13.09 -27.30 24.78
C GLY A 5 12.59 -25.84 24.85
N PRO A 6 13.41 -24.85 24.44
CA PRO A 6 13.06 -23.45 24.58
C PRO A 6 12.00 -23.02 23.54
N ARG A 7 10.92 -22.42 24.03
CA ARG A 7 9.90 -21.70 23.24
C ARG A 7 10.48 -20.33 22.83
N GLY A 8 11.24 -20.29 21.74
CA GLY A 8 11.88 -19.05 21.24
C GLY A 8 11.06 -18.21 20.25
N GLY A 9 9.83 -18.61 19.90
CA GLY A 9 9.04 -17.92 18.86
C GLY A 9 8.10 -16.80 19.35
N GLY A 10 7.90 -16.66 20.66
CA GLY A 10 6.87 -15.77 21.22
C GLY A 10 7.24 -14.29 21.20
N THR A 11 8.47 -13.93 21.52
CA THR A 11 8.90 -12.53 21.64
C THR A 11 9.13 -11.86 20.29
N ALA A 12 9.71 -12.56 19.31
CA ALA A 12 9.89 -12.03 17.95
C ALA A 12 8.55 -11.81 17.24
N SER A 13 7.59 -12.74 17.43
CA SER A 13 6.24 -12.63 16.85
C SER A 13 5.42 -11.49 17.47
N LEU A 14 5.55 -11.26 18.79
CA LEU A 14 4.93 -10.12 19.47
C LEU A 14 5.54 -8.78 19.03
N SER A 15 6.86 -8.75 18.81
CA SER A 15 7.57 -7.57 18.27
C SER A 15 7.10 -7.22 16.85
N ALA A 16 6.97 -8.21 15.97
CA ALA A 16 6.47 -8.01 14.62
C ALA A 16 4.99 -7.58 14.60
N ALA A 17 4.17 -8.11 15.50
CA ALA A 17 2.78 -7.71 15.65
C ALA A 17 2.64 -6.26 16.16
N ALA A 18 3.48 -5.81 17.08
CA ALA A 18 3.37 -4.44 17.61
C ALA A 18 4.05 -3.37 16.74
N TYR A 19 4.73 -3.75 15.64
CA TYR A 19 5.50 -2.81 14.83
C TYR A 19 4.64 -1.67 14.27
N GLY A 20 5.11 -0.43 14.46
CA GLY A 20 4.44 0.78 13.98
C GLY A 20 3.09 1.08 14.64
N ALA A 21 2.81 0.56 15.83
CA ALA A 21 1.50 0.76 16.50
C ALA A 21 1.12 2.23 16.75
N ASP A 22 2.08 3.15 16.73
CA ASP A 22 1.86 4.59 16.86
C ASP A 22 1.47 5.27 15.54
N VAL A 23 1.73 4.65 14.38
CA VAL A 23 1.44 5.16 13.02
C VAL A 23 0.44 4.30 12.24
N LEU A 24 0.17 3.09 12.70
CA LEU A 24 -0.72 2.12 12.07
C LEU A 24 -1.46 1.30 13.13
N ARG A 25 -2.78 1.22 13.06
CA ARG A 25 -3.56 0.46 14.04
C ARG A 25 -3.31 -1.03 13.93
N THR A 26 -2.80 -1.58 15.03
CA THR A 26 -2.43 -2.99 15.17
C THR A 26 -3.56 -3.89 15.68
N ASP A 27 -4.65 -3.28 16.14
CA ASP A 27 -5.88 -3.93 16.63
C ASP A 27 -6.94 -4.12 15.53
N ARG A 28 -6.57 -3.82 14.28
CA ARG A 28 -7.37 -4.05 13.08
C ARG A 28 -6.85 -5.27 12.30
N ASP A 29 -7.51 -5.55 11.19
CA ASP A 29 -7.27 -6.68 10.30
C ASP A 29 -6.03 -6.53 9.40
N VAL A 30 -5.13 -5.59 9.68
CA VAL A 30 -3.83 -5.50 9.01
C VAL A 30 -2.94 -6.68 9.43
N PRO A 31 -2.53 -7.59 8.52
CA PRO A 31 -1.74 -8.76 8.89
C PRO A 31 -0.39 -8.38 9.50
N PRO A 32 0.00 -8.94 10.66
CA PRO A 32 1.30 -8.69 11.29
C PRO A 32 2.51 -8.88 10.37
N ALA A 33 2.42 -9.85 9.44
CA ALA A 33 3.49 -10.17 8.50
C ALA A 33 3.86 -9.01 7.55
N TYR A 34 2.96 -8.05 7.33
CA TYR A 34 3.18 -6.94 6.40
C TYR A 34 3.43 -5.60 7.11
N ARG A 35 3.26 -5.51 8.43
CA ARG A 35 3.33 -4.24 9.18
C ARG A 35 4.69 -3.57 9.05
N LEU A 36 5.77 -4.32 9.24
CA LEU A 36 7.14 -3.82 9.05
C LEU A 36 7.29 -3.21 7.66
N LEU A 37 6.95 -3.98 6.63
CA LEU A 37 7.12 -3.56 5.25
C LEU A 37 6.26 -2.34 4.90
N ILE A 38 5.01 -2.27 5.36
CA ILE A 38 4.11 -1.14 5.16
C ILE A 38 4.67 0.13 5.81
N VAL A 39 5.16 0.03 7.05
CA VAL A 39 5.67 1.18 7.81
C VAL A 39 6.96 1.70 7.18
N GLU A 40 7.95 0.83 6.95
CA GLU A 40 9.22 1.23 6.31
C GLU A 40 8.99 1.83 4.91
N THR A 41 8.09 1.23 4.13
CA THR A 41 7.76 1.75 2.78
C THR A 41 7.15 3.16 2.82
N ALA A 42 6.36 3.47 3.85
CA ALA A 42 5.83 4.82 4.01
C ALA A 42 6.92 5.79 4.47
N ASP A 43 7.78 5.37 5.40
CA ASP A 43 8.89 6.18 5.91
C ASP A 43 9.94 6.52 4.83
N ASP A 44 10.08 5.68 3.80
CA ASP A 44 10.91 5.95 2.61
C ASP A 44 10.38 7.12 1.74
N CYS A 45 9.14 7.58 1.97
CA CYS A 45 8.54 8.68 1.23
C CYS A 45 8.34 9.92 2.10
N ASP A 46 8.98 11.03 1.72
CA ASP A 46 8.85 12.33 2.40
C ASP A 46 7.49 13.05 2.16
N ARG A 47 6.42 12.31 1.85
CA ARG A 47 5.09 12.85 1.57
C ARG A 47 4.11 12.40 2.63
N GLU A 48 3.53 13.35 3.36
CA GLU A 48 2.55 13.08 4.41
C GLU A 48 1.32 12.30 3.91
N GLU A 49 0.98 12.46 2.63
CA GLU A 49 -0.12 11.72 2.00
C GLU A 49 0.17 10.22 1.88
N VAL A 50 1.43 9.80 1.86
CA VAL A 50 1.84 8.39 1.74
C VAL A 50 2.14 7.85 3.14
N SER A 51 1.09 7.62 3.93
CA SER A 51 1.20 7.10 5.29
C SER A 51 1.13 5.56 5.36
N PRO A 52 1.59 4.93 6.46
CA PRO A 52 1.38 3.50 6.70
C PRO A 52 -0.10 3.11 6.64
N ALA A 53 -0.98 3.98 7.16
CA ALA A 53 -2.43 3.77 7.12
C ALA A 53 -2.99 3.80 5.69
N LEU A 54 -2.51 4.71 4.83
CA LEU A 54 -2.90 4.73 3.42
C LEU A 54 -2.46 3.46 2.69
N LEU A 55 -1.20 3.05 2.84
CA LEU A 55 -0.69 1.84 2.21
C LEU A 55 -1.50 0.61 2.65
N ALA A 56 -1.76 0.46 3.96
CA ALA A 56 -2.60 -0.62 4.47
C ALA A 56 -4.04 -0.56 3.91
N ALA A 57 -4.64 0.63 3.84
CA ALA A 57 -5.98 0.83 3.30
C ALA A 57 -6.06 0.45 1.82
N MET A 58 -5.06 0.84 1.03
CA MET A 58 -4.97 0.46 -0.37
C MET A 58 -4.81 -1.05 -0.53
N LEU A 59 -3.88 -1.70 0.18
CA LEU A 59 -3.68 -3.15 0.11
C LEU A 59 -4.95 -3.94 0.48
N LYS A 60 -5.70 -3.46 1.49
CA LYS A 60 -7.02 -4.01 1.84
C LYS A 60 -8.01 -3.89 0.68
N VAL A 61 -8.06 -2.74 0.01
CA VAL A 61 -8.99 -2.50 -1.09
C VAL A 61 -8.57 -3.21 -2.39
N GLU A 62 -7.27 -3.31 -2.65
CA GLU A 62 -6.73 -3.98 -3.84
C GLU A 62 -6.96 -5.50 -3.75
N SER A 63 -6.56 -6.14 -2.66
CA SER A 63 -6.49 -7.61 -2.61
C SER A 63 -7.05 -8.24 -1.34
N ASP A 64 -7.52 -7.44 -0.38
CA ASP A 64 -7.75 -7.93 0.99
C ASP A 64 -6.49 -8.56 1.61
N PHE A 65 -5.33 -7.94 1.32
CA PHE A 65 -4.01 -8.45 1.69
C PHE A 65 -3.66 -9.85 1.14
N ASP A 66 -4.31 -10.28 0.05
CA ASP A 66 -4.02 -11.56 -0.62
C ASP A 66 -2.73 -11.48 -1.47
N PRO A 67 -1.62 -12.13 -1.05
CA PRO A 67 -0.37 -12.12 -1.81
C PRO A 67 -0.47 -12.95 -3.10
N ASP A 68 -1.46 -13.84 -3.20
CA ASP A 68 -1.62 -14.80 -4.29
C ASP A 68 -2.73 -14.38 -5.28
N LEU A 69 -3.29 -13.17 -5.12
CA LEU A 69 -4.33 -12.64 -6.00
C LEU A 69 -3.88 -12.77 -7.46
N SER A 70 -4.75 -13.37 -8.28
CA SER A 70 -4.54 -13.55 -9.71
C SER A 70 -5.80 -13.21 -10.48
N ASP A 71 -5.75 -12.14 -11.27
CA ASP A 71 -6.82 -11.71 -12.18
C ASP A 71 -6.28 -11.63 -13.62
N PRO A 72 -6.15 -12.77 -14.32
CA PRO A 72 -5.64 -12.80 -15.70
C PRO A 72 -6.50 -11.98 -16.68
N ALA A 73 -7.80 -11.81 -16.41
CA ALA A 73 -8.69 -11.03 -17.27
C ALA A 73 -8.37 -9.53 -17.25
N ARG A 74 -7.83 -9.03 -16.13
CA ARG A 74 -7.35 -7.64 -16.00
C ARG A 74 -5.84 -7.51 -16.07
N ASN A 75 -5.13 -8.65 -16.13
CA ASN A 75 -3.68 -8.73 -16.07
C ASN A 75 -3.14 -8.11 -14.76
N GLU A 76 -3.82 -8.36 -13.64
CA GLU A 76 -3.49 -7.80 -12.31
C GLU A 76 -3.17 -8.93 -11.33
N TYR A 77 -2.09 -8.78 -10.55
CA TYR A 77 -1.60 -9.83 -9.65
C TYR A 77 -1.04 -9.30 -8.34
N GLY A 78 -1.03 -10.18 -7.34
CA GLY A 78 -0.41 -9.96 -6.04
C GLY A 78 -1.14 -8.95 -5.16
N ILE A 79 -0.56 -8.71 -3.99
CA ILE A 79 -1.20 -7.96 -2.90
C ILE A 79 -1.57 -6.51 -3.27
N ALA A 80 -0.86 -5.92 -4.24
CA ALA A 80 -1.08 -4.57 -4.73
C ALA A 80 -1.79 -4.52 -6.09
N ARG A 81 -2.22 -5.66 -6.66
CA ARG A 81 -2.85 -5.75 -7.99
C ARG A 81 -2.04 -5.09 -9.11
N TRP A 82 -0.75 -5.36 -9.14
CA TRP A 82 0.12 -4.85 -10.18
C TRP A 82 -0.19 -5.47 -11.53
N THR A 83 -0.11 -4.66 -12.58
CA THR A 83 0.12 -5.19 -13.92
C THR A 83 1.63 -5.41 -14.12
N PRO A 84 2.06 -6.51 -14.77
CA PRO A 84 3.47 -6.79 -15.03
C PRO A 84 4.24 -5.62 -15.65
N SER A 85 3.64 -4.97 -16.65
CA SER A 85 4.27 -3.89 -17.41
C SER A 85 4.48 -2.63 -16.58
N VAL A 86 3.62 -2.38 -15.57
CA VAL A 86 3.76 -1.23 -14.68
C VAL A 86 4.74 -1.56 -13.54
N LEU A 87 4.66 -2.75 -12.93
CA LEU A 87 5.55 -3.14 -11.83
C LEU A 87 7.03 -3.03 -12.22
N ARG A 88 7.36 -3.39 -13.47
CA ARG A 88 8.71 -3.23 -14.03
C ARG A 88 9.33 -1.86 -13.74
N TRP A 89 8.55 -0.78 -13.71
CA TRP A 89 9.05 0.58 -13.50
C TRP A 89 9.27 0.95 -12.04
N TRP A 90 8.76 0.17 -11.09
CA TRP A 90 8.72 0.51 -9.67
C TRP A 90 9.37 -0.53 -8.75
N MET A 91 9.75 -1.69 -9.30
CA MET A 91 10.32 -2.80 -8.53
C MET A 91 11.71 -2.50 -7.95
N ASN A 92 12.56 -1.73 -8.64
CA ASN A 92 13.90 -1.41 -8.15
C ASN A 92 13.91 -0.13 -7.31
N GLU A 93 14.75 -0.12 -6.28
CA GLU A 93 14.85 1.01 -5.33
C GLU A 93 15.58 2.22 -5.93
N ASP A 94 16.49 1.98 -6.86
CA ASP A 94 17.27 3.02 -7.56
C ASP A 94 16.46 3.77 -8.63
N GLY A 95 15.18 3.44 -8.79
CA GLY A 95 14.28 4.04 -9.77
C GLY A 95 14.55 3.60 -11.21
N THR A 96 15.46 2.65 -11.43
CA THR A 96 15.64 2.02 -12.74
C THR A 96 14.53 1.01 -12.99
N PRO A 97 14.07 0.85 -14.23
CA PRO A 97 13.15 -0.22 -14.52
C PRO A 97 13.87 -1.58 -14.50
N GLY A 98 13.16 -2.64 -14.15
CA GLY A 98 13.63 -4.01 -14.30
C GLY A 98 14.11 -4.30 -15.73
N GLU A 99 15.15 -5.12 -15.87
CA GLU A 99 15.72 -5.47 -17.18
C GLU A 99 14.68 -6.09 -18.12
N THR A 100 13.79 -6.91 -17.54
CA THR A 100 12.67 -7.56 -18.22
C THR A 100 11.34 -7.24 -17.53
N VAL A 101 10.23 -7.55 -18.19
CA VAL A 101 8.90 -7.49 -17.55
C VAL A 101 8.81 -8.67 -16.58
N PRO A 102 8.54 -8.46 -15.27
CA PRO A 102 8.44 -9.55 -14.32
C PRO A 102 7.19 -10.39 -14.60
N GLU A 103 7.28 -11.70 -14.35
CA GLU A 103 6.12 -12.61 -14.41
C GLU A 103 5.54 -12.83 -13.00
N PRO A 104 4.22 -12.96 -12.84
CA PRO A 104 3.63 -13.30 -11.55
C PRO A 104 4.08 -14.70 -11.09
N PRO A 105 4.10 -14.98 -9.77
CA PRO A 105 3.57 -14.16 -8.68
C PRO A 105 4.47 -12.98 -8.31
N PHE A 106 3.88 -11.92 -7.75
CA PHE A 106 4.61 -10.74 -7.27
C PHE A 106 4.66 -10.77 -5.74
N PRO A 107 5.81 -11.12 -5.13
CA PRO A 107 5.91 -11.22 -3.68
C PRO A 107 5.57 -9.90 -2.98
N PRO A 108 5.01 -9.91 -1.76
CA PRO A 108 4.73 -8.69 -0.99
C PRO A 108 5.97 -7.79 -0.82
N ALA A 109 7.14 -8.39 -0.59
CA ALA A 109 8.43 -7.70 -0.45
C ALA A 109 8.85 -6.88 -1.67
N GLU A 110 8.34 -7.21 -2.86
CA GLU A 110 8.55 -6.43 -4.08
C GLU A 110 7.35 -5.48 -4.31
N SER A 111 6.14 -6.00 -4.14
CA SER A 111 4.89 -5.29 -4.45
C SER A 111 4.64 -4.07 -3.58
N ILE A 112 4.88 -4.16 -2.26
CA ILE A 112 4.56 -3.09 -1.30
C ILE A 112 5.55 -1.93 -1.46
N PRO A 113 6.88 -2.12 -1.47
CA PRO A 113 7.82 -1.03 -1.72
C PRO A 113 7.61 -0.36 -3.08
N ALA A 114 7.33 -1.14 -4.13
CA ALA A 114 6.97 -0.60 -5.44
C ALA A 114 5.72 0.31 -5.37
N MET A 115 4.72 -0.04 -4.54
CA MET A 115 3.52 0.77 -4.36
C MET A 115 3.90 2.10 -3.72
N GLY A 116 4.66 2.08 -2.62
CA GLY A 116 5.14 3.30 -1.95
C GLY A 116 5.89 4.23 -2.91
N ARG A 117 6.85 3.70 -3.68
CA ARG A 117 7.60 4.49 -4.68
C ARG A 117 6.68 5.13 -5.71
N TYR A 118 5.70 4.38 -6.22
CA TYR A 118 4.78 4.91 -7.20
C TYR A 118 3.88 6.01 -6.61
N LEU A 119 3.34 5.80 -5.40
CA LEU A 119 2.55 6.82 -4.71
C LEU A 119 3.38 8.09 -4.46
N CYS A 120 4.61 7.93 -3.96
CA CYS A 120 5.53 9.05 -3.72
C CYS A 120 5.79 9.88 -4.97
N TRP A 121 5.88 9.21 -6.13
CA TRP A 121 6.02 9.88 -7.42
C TRP A 121 4.71 10.54 -7.90
N ILE A 122 3.54 9.95 -7.63
CA ILE A 122 2.23 10.51 -7.99
C ILE A 122 1.97 11.80 -7.19
N THR A 123 2.23 11.80 -5.89
CA THR A 123 1.81 12.87 -4.95
C THR A 123 2.13 14.29 -5.43
N PRO A 124 3.37 14.65 -5.83
CA PRO A 124 3.67 16.02 -6.27
C PRO A 124 3.10 16.38 -7.65
N ARG A 125 2.46 15.43 -8.36
CA ARG A 125 1.88 15.64 -9.70
C ARG A 125 0.37 15.87 -9.67
N LEU A 126 -0.26 15.72 -8.51
CA LEU A 126 -1.65 16.11 -8.30
C LEU A 126 -1.75 17.63 -8.13
N ASP A 127 -2.73 18.24 -8.77
CA ASP A 127 -2.92 19.69 -8.68
C ASP A 127 -3.24 20.10 -7.23
N ALA A 128 -2.60 21.18 -6.76
CA ALA A 128 -2.68 21.58 -5.35
C ALA A 128 -4.10 22.01 -4.92
N GLY A 129 -4.93 22.48 -5.86
CA GLY A 129 -6.27 22.98 -5.60
C GLY A 129 -7.39 21.93 -5.71
N LEU A 130 -7.06 20.65 -5.87
CA LEU A 130 -8.07 19.60 -5.95
C LEU A 130 -8.82 19.47 -4.61
N PRO A 131 -10.16 19.38 -4.64
CA PRO A 131 -10.94 19.19 -3.44
C PRO A 131 -10.85 17.74 -2.91
N GLY A 132 -11.00 17.59 -1.60
CA GLY A 132 -11.04 16.30 -0.92
C GLY A 132 -9.74 15.93 -0.21
N ASP A 133 -9.71 14.71 0.33
CA ASP A 133 -8.55 14.16 1.01
C ASP A 133 -7.43 13.85 0.01
N ARG A 134 -6.24 14.42 0.21
CA ARG A 134 -5.12 14.27 -0.72
C ARG A 134 -4.60 12.83 -0.78
N SER A 135 -4.58 12.10 0.34
CA SER A 135 -4.19 10.69 0.41
C SER A 135 -5.14 9.82 -0.42
N VAL A 136 -6.45 10.10 -0.34
CA VAL A 136 -7.45 9.42 -1.17
C VAL A 136 -7.28 9.75 -2.66
N LEU A 137 -6.96 11.00 -3.01
CA LEU A 137 -6.68 11.37 -4.40
C LEU A 137 -5.43 10.66 -4.95
N VAL A 138 -4.39 10.49 -4.13
CA VAL A 138 -3.18 9.72 -4.47
C VAL A 138 -3.55 8.25 -4.74
N ALA A 139 -4.36 7.63 -3.88
CA ALA A 139 -4.85 6.27 -4.10
C ALA A 139 -5.71 6.13 -5.37
N VAL A 140 -6.58 7.10 -5.66
CA VAL A 140 -7.36 7.09 -6.91
C VAL A 140 -6.43 7.19 -8.11
N ALA A 141 -5.41 8.04 -8.05
CA ALA A 141 -4.42 8.18 -9.11
C ALA A 141 -3.63 6.89 -9.37
N TYR A 142 -3.41 6.05 -8.35
CA TYR A 142 -2.82 4.70 -8.53
C TYR A 142 -3.67 3.80 -9.44
N ARG A 143 -5.00 3.78 -9.26
CA ARG A 143 -5.94 2.98 -10.08
C ARG A 143 -6.18 3.54 -11.50
N THR A 144 -5.74 4.77 -11.76
CA THR A 144 -5.87 5.39 -13.08
C THR A 144 -4.60 6.12 -13.49
N SER A 145 -4.50 7.40 -13.14
CA SER A 145 -3.33 8.25 -13.30
C SER A 145 -3.61 9.60 -12.65
N TYR A 146 -2.57 10.30 -12.20
CA TYR A 146 -2.69 11.68 -11.71
C TYR A 146 -3.34 12.61 -12.75
N ARG A 147 -3.04 12.42 -14.05
CA ARG A 147 -3.63 13.23 -15.13
C ARG A 147 -5.16 13.12 -15.14
N LYS A 148 -5.71 11.91 -15.04
CA LYS A 148 -7.17 11.75 -15.04
C LYS A 148 -7.83 12.32 -13.79
N VAL A 149 -7.12 12.32 -12.66
CA VAL A 149 -7.61 12.96 -11.42
C VAL A 149 -7.62 14.49 -11.59
N ASN A 150 -6.53 15.07 -12.11
CA ASN A 150 -6.44 16.50 -12.40
C ASN A 150 -7.50 16.94 -13.43
N ASP A 151 -7.62 16.20 -14.55
CA ASP A 151 -8.59 16.49 -15.62
C ASP A 151 -10.04 16.42 -15.12
N ALA A 152 -10.33 15.54 -14.16
CA ALA A 152 -11.64 15.41 -13.55
C ALA A 152 -11.89 16.45 -12.43
N GLY A 153 -10.87 17.22 -12.03
CA GLY A 153 -10.95 18.13 -10.89
C GLY A 153 -11.16 17.40 -9.55
N GLY A 154 -10.68 16.16 -9.41
CA GLY A 154 -10.83 15.34 -8.21
C GLY A 154 -11.07 13.87 -8.57
N VAL A 155 -11.90 13.18 -7.79
CA VAL A 155 -12.21 11.76 -8.00
C VAL A 155 -13.09 11.57 -9.25
N PRO A 156 -12.61 10.89 -10.32
CA PRO A 156 -13.45 10.64 -11.49
C PRO A 156 -14.63 9.71 -11.13
N PRO A 157 -15.82 9.85 -11.76
CA PRO A 157 -17.02 9.10 -11.37
C PRO A 157 -16.85 7.57 -11.28
N LYS A 158 -16.06 6.99 -12.18
CA LYS A 158 -15.76 5.55 -12.22
C LYS A 158 -15.04 5.04 -10.95
N TYR A 159 -14.35 5.92 -10.23
CA TYR A 159 -13.49 5.58 -9.09
C TYR A 159 -14.05 6.05 -7.75
N ARG A 160 -15.30 6.53 -7.68
CA ARG A 160 -15.93 6.97 -6.43
C ARG A 160 -16.05 5.84 -5.41
N ASP A 161 -16.58 4.70 -5.81
CA ASP A 161 -16.69 3.52 -4.93
C ASP A 161 -15.32 3.05 -4.41
N TYR A 162 -14.27 3.17 -5.23
CA TYR A 162 -12.90 2.87 -4.81
C TYR A 162 -12.40 3.89 -3.79
N ALA A 163 -12.59 5.18 -4.06
CA ALA A 163 -12.20 6.26 -3.17
C ALA A 163 -12.90 6.14 -1.80
N ASP A 164 -14.19 5.84 -1.78
CA ASP A 164 -14.96 5.69 -0.54
C ASP A 164 -14.46 4.51 0.30
N ARG A 165 -14.14 3.38 -0.35
CA ARG A 165 -13.55 2.22 0.33
C ARG A 165 -12.15 2.51 0.90
N VAL A 166 -11.31 3.21 0.13
CA VAL A 166 -9.98 3.62 0.63
C VAL A 166 -10.14 4.58 1.79
N ALA A 167 -10.99 5.60 1.69
CA ALA A 167 -11.24 6.55 2.76
C ALA A 167 -11.75 5.87 4.04
N HIS A 168 -12.64 4.87 3.89
CA HIS A 168 -13.12 4.07 5.01
C HIS A 168 -11.98 3.33 5.72
N HIS A 169 -11.15 2.58 4.98
CA HIS A 169 -10.06 1.82 5.58
C HIS A 169 -8.91 2.71 6.07
N LEU A 170 -8.66 3.84 5.42
CA LEU A 170 -7.70 4.84 5.87
C LEU A 170 -8.08 5.30 7.28
N LYS A 171 -9.33 5.70 7.48
CA LYS A 171 -9.83 6.07 8.80
C LYS A 171 -9.73 4.92 9.82
N GLU A 172 -10.09 3.71 9.42
CA GLU A 172 -10.05 2.54 10.32
C GLU A 172 -8.62 2.18 10.75
N TYR A 173 -7.61 2.46 9.92
CA TYR A 173 -6.21 2.10 10.17
C TYR A 173 -5.37 3.24 10.74
N THR A 174 -5.82 4.50 10.63
CA THR A 174 -5.16 5.64 11.28
C THR A 174 -5.31 5.56 12.81
N PRO A 175 -4.22 5.68 13.58
CA PRO A 175 -4.29 5.74 15.04
C PRO A 175 -5.08 6.96 15.54
N PRO A 176 -5.81 6.83 16.67
CA PRO A 176 -6.53 7.96 17.26
C PRO A 176 -5.59 9.15 17.55
N GLY A 177 -6.04 10.36 17.24
CA GLY A 177 -5.26 11.60 17.47
C GLY A 177 -4.27 11.94 16.36
N ARG A 178 -4.29 11.22 15.23
CA ARG A 178 -3.58 11.56 13.99
C ARG A 178 -4.54 11.88 12.81
N GLU A 179 -5.79 12.23 13.12
CA GLU A 179 -6.81 12.70 12.16
C GLU A 179 -6.61 14.17 11.78
#